data_AF-A0A836CE35-F1
#
_entry.id   AF-A0A836CE35-F1
#
_cell.length_a   1.000
_cell.length_b   1.000
_cell.length_c   1.000
_cell.angle_alpha   90.00
_cell.angle_beta   90.00
_cell.angle_gamma   90.00
#
_symmetry.space_group_name_H-M   'P 1'
#
loop_
_entity.id
_entity.type
_entity.pdbx_description
1 polymer ?
#
loop_
_entity_poly.entity_id
_entity_poly.type
_entity_poly.pdbx_seq_one_letter_code
_entity_poly.pdbx_strand_id
1 'polypeptide(L)'
;YCQQCGNGLGNRSGGTYPPGICGDPFQGTSSNFAGGPGPIRGAYNKSATYSQGQTVDVQAILTANHGGRFRVKMCPDVSSSATQSCFDSNTLKRKDTGATDYWLLTGSYGDSPPYSMQYILPAGVACSNGCLLQWEYTAMQSCVVQC
;
A
#
# COMPACT_ATOMS: atom_id res chain seq x y z
N TYR A 1 -10.26 17.55 5.93
CA TYR A 1 -9.49 16.28 5.94
C TYR A 1 -9.92 15.47 4.74
N CYS A 2 -9.01 15.20 3.81
CA CYS A 2 -9.28 14.41 2.61
C CYS A 2 -8.64 13.04 2.78
N GLN A 3 -9.46 12.00 2.99
CA GLN A 3 -8.95 10.63 3.18
C GLN A 3 -8.22 10.08 1.95
N GLN A 4 -8.58 10.58 0.76
CA GLN A 4 -8.06 10.08 -0.52
C GLN A 4 -6.89 10.90 -1.08
N CYS A 5 -6.51 11.98 -0.41
CA CYS A 5 -5.40 12.86 -0.81
C CYS A 5 -4.07 12.33 -0.26
N GLY A 6 -3.88 11.01 -0.26
CA GLY A 6 -2.62 10.39 0.11
C GLY A 6 -1.47 11.07 -0.64
N ASN A 7 -0.37 11.33 0.05
CA ASN A 7 0.71 12.08 -0.57
C ASN A 7 1.46 11.14 -1.50
N GLY A 8 1.53 11.52 -2.78
CA GLY A 8 2.40 10.85 -3.75
C GLY A 8 3.85 11.29 -3.59
N LEU A 9 4.67 10.90 -4.56
CA LEU A 9 5.98 11.50 -4.77
C LEU A 9 5.83 13.02 -4.80
N GLY A 10 6.73 13.74 -4.14
CA GLY A 10 6.81 15.16 -4.42
C GLY A 10 8.18 15.75 -4.36
N ASN A 11 8.19 16.98 -4.86
CA ASN A 11 9.39 17.72 -5.16
C ASN A 11 9.74 18.59 -3.95
N ARG A 12 10.92 18.36 -3.38
CA ARG A 12 11.56 19.26 -2.43
C ARG A 12 12.88 19.68 -3.04
N SER A 13 13.26 20.95 -2.91
CA SER A 13 14.48 21.52 -3.50
C SER A 13 15.68 20.56 -3.32
N GLY A 14 16.08 19.89 -4.41
CA GLY A 14 17.13 18.87 -4.41
C GLY A 14 16.73 17.44 -4.80
N GLY A 15 15.43 17.12 -4.99
CA GLY A 15 15.03 15.80 -5.50
C GLY A 15 13.56 15.42 -5.34
N THR A 16 13.22 14.23 -5.84
CA THR A 16 11.92 13.58 -5.63
C THR A 16 12.01 12.71 -4.38
N TYR A 17 11.10 12.92 -3.43
CA TYR A 17 11.05 12.15 -2.19
C TYR A 17 9.84 11.20 -2.20
N PRO A 18 10.03 9.91 -1.85
CA PRO A 18 8.91 8.99 -1.68
C PRO A 18 8.05 9.38 -0.47
N PRO A 19 6.75 9.05 -0.48
CA PRO A 19 5.96 9.10 0.75
C PRO A 19 6.49 8.07 1.76
N GLY A 20 6.13 8.23 3.04
CA GLY A 20 6.44 7.19 4.02
C GLY A 20 5.60 5.92 3.80
N ILE A 21 5.91 4.88 4.58
CA ILE A 21 5.41 3.51 4.38
C ILE A 21 3.88 3.37 4.47
N CYS A 22 3.18 4.37 5.00
CA CYS A 22 1.73 4.38 5.14
C CYS A 22 1.06 5.53 4.36
N GLY A 23 1.77 6.20 3.45
CA GLY A 23 1.24 7.31 2.65
C GLY A 23 1.30 8.68 3.31
N ASP A 24 2.12 8.82 4.37
CA ASP A 24 2.41 10.10 5.01
C ASP A 24 3.14 11.08 4.07
N PRO A 25 2.85 12.40 4.19
CA PRO A 25 3.48 13.43 3.37
C PRO A 25 4.99 13.49 3.59
N PHE A 26 5.75 13.50 2.49
CA PHE A 26 7.19 13.78 2.52
C PHE A 26 7.53 15.18 3.07
N GLN A 27 6.57 16.12 3.07
CA GLN A 27 6.75 17.49 3.55
C GLN A 27 6.58 17.66 5.07
N GLY A 28 6.01 16.68 5.78
CA GLY A 28 5.26 17.01 7.00
C GLY A 28 5.65 16.28 8.29
N THR A 29 5.99 15.00 8.25
CA THR A 29 6.09 14.22 9.49
C THR A 29 6.99 13.01 9.34
N SER A 30 7.91 12.78 10.27
CA SER A 30 8.56 11.47 10.50
C SER A 30 7.61 10.46 11.16
N SER A 31 6.30 10.74 11.18
CA SER A 31 5.31 9.86 11.77
C SER A 31 5.01 8.74 10.79
N ASN A 32 5.70 7.62 10.98
CA ASN A 32 5.21 6.34 10.50
C ASN A 32 3.82 6.19 11.15
N PHE A 33 2.72 6.24 10.39
CA PHE A 33 1.38 6.06 10.96
C PHE A 33 1.24 4.72 11.72
N ALA A 34 2.16 3.79 11.50
CA ALA A 34 2.36 2.58 12.28
C ALA A 34 2.67 2.81 13.78
N GLY A 35 3.21 3.97 14.18
CA GLY A 35 3.55 4.28 15.59
C GLY A 35 3.27 5.72 16.05
N GLY A 36 2.92 6.64 15.16
CA GLY A 36 2.72 8.07 15.46
C GLY A 36 1.32 8.45 15.97
N PRO A 37 1.12 9.70 16.44
CA PRO A 37 -0.21 10.29 16.60
C PRO A 37 -0.84 10.58 15.23
N GLY A 38 -1.85 9.80 14.86
CA GLY A 38 -2.64 9.99 13.64
C GLY A 38 -4.05 9.42 13.82
N PRO A 39 -4.99 9.70 12.89
CA PRO A 39 -6.39 9.26 12.98
C PRO A 39 -6.56 7.72 12.99
N ILE A 40 -5.48 6.97 12.72
CA ILE A 40 -5.41 5.51 12.81
C ILE A 40 -5.22 5.03 14.27
N ARG A 41 -4.98 5.93 15.25
CA ARG A 41 -4.79 5.58 16.67
C ARG A 41 -5.96 4.87 17.34
N GLY A 42 -7.15 4.80 16.73
CA GLY A 42 -8.27 4.00 17.24
C GLY A 42 -8.22 2.52 16.82
N ALA A 43 -7.30 2.13 15.92
CA ALA A 43 -7.40 0.92 15.12
C ALA A 43 -6.13 0.04 15.11
N TYR A 44 -5.41 -0.08 16.23
CA TYR A 44 -4.67 -1.33 16.50
C TYR A 44 -5.62 -2.53 16.71
N ASN A 45 -6.94 -2.32 16.55
CA ASN A 45 -7.87 -3.38 16.23
C ASN A 45 -7.40 -4.01 14.92
N LYS A 46 -6.87 -5.24 15.00
CA LYS A 46 -6.66 -6.09 13.83
C LYS A 46 -7.89 -5.96 12.94
N SER A 47 -7.74 -5.32 11.78
CA SER A 47 -8.88 -5.08 10.90
C SER A 47 -9.50 -6.41 10.44
N ALA A 48 -8.68 -7.46 10.42
CA ALA A 48 -9.07 -8.84 10.20
C ALA A 48 -8.02 -9.80 10.79
N THR A 49 -8.41 -11.07 10.95
CA THR A 49 -7.48 -12.18 11.25
C THR A 49 -7.50 -13.14 10.06
N TYR A 50 -6.31 -13.55 9.63
CA TYR A 50 -6.14 -14.45 8.49
C TYR A 50 -5.18 -15.58 8.86
N SER A 51 -5.25 -16.68 8.10
CA SER A 51 -4.27 -17.76 8.15
C SER A 51 -3.16 -17.54 7.13
N GLN A 52 -1.94 -17.99 7.45
CA GLN A 52 -0.86 -18.06 6.46
C GLN A 52 -1.31 -18.86 5.23
N GLY A 53 -0.91 -18.44 4.03
CA GLY A 53 -1.36 -19.06 2.77
C GLY A 53 -2.82 -18.76 2.37
N GLN A 54 -3.60 -18.06 3.21
CA GLN A 54 -4.97 -17.71 2.88
C GLN A 54 -5.03 -16.75 1.68
N THR A 55 -6.06 -16.93 0.85
CA THR A 55 -6.41 -15.93 -0.16
C THR A 55 -7.25 -14.83 0.49
N VAL A 56 -6.86 -13.57 0.27
CA VAL A 56 -7.53 -12.38 0.80
C VAL A 56 -8.04 -11.51 -0.33
N ASP A 57 -9.23 -10.94 -0.15
CA ASP A 57 -9.82 -9.95 -1.04
C ASP A 57 -9.35 -8.55 -0.64
N VAL A 58 -8.76 -7.83 -1.58
CA VAL A 58 -8.31 -6.44 -1.43
C VAL A 58 -9.10 -5.57 -2.40
N GLN A 59 -9.79 -4.56 -1.87
CA GLN A 59 -10.53 -3.59 -2.66
C GLN A 59 -9.84 -2.23 -2.61
N ALA A 60 -9.48 -1.70 -3.77
CA ALA A 60 -8.97 -0.35 -3.90
C ALA A 60 -10.05 0.56 -4.49
N ILE A 61 -10.31 1.70 -3.84
CA ILE A 61 -11.25 2.71 -4.31
C ILE A 61 -10.43 3.88 -4.85
N LEU A 62 -10.61 4.22 -6.13
CA LEU A 62 -10.02 5.40 -6.73
C LEU A 62 -11.12 6.39 -7.12
N THR A 63 -10.98 7.63 -6.68
CA THR A 63 -11.77 8.78 -7.20
C THR A 63 -11.20 9.35 -8.50
N ALA A 64 -9.90 9.13 -8.74
CA ALA A 64 -9.23 9.42 -10.00
C ALA A 64 -8.32 8.25 -10.37
N ASN A 65 -8.64 7.58 -11.48
CA ASN A 65 -7.83 6.52 -12.03
C ASN A 65 -6.82 7.11 -13.02
N HIS A 66 -5.57 7.16 -12.61
CA HIS A 66 -4.44 7.61 -13.40
C HIS A 66 -3.70 6.48 -14.15
N GLY A 67 -4.28 5.29 -14.24
CA GLY A 67 -3.66 4.10 -14.82
C GLY A 67 -2.41 3.64 -14.06
N GLY A 68 -1.64 2.70 -14.62
CA GLY A 68 -0.42 2.19 -14.01
C GLY A 68 -0.63 0.87 -13.29
N ARG A 69 -0.17 0.73 -12.04
CA ARG A 69 -0.22 -0.54 -11.31
C ARG A 69 -0.50 -0.41 -9.82
N PHE A 70 -1.19 -1.41 -9.30
CA PHE A 70 -1.23 -1.68 -7.86
C PHE A 70 -0.28 -2.82 -7.49
N ARG A 71 0.34 -2.69 -6.31
CA ARG A 71 0.97 -3.79 -5.56
C ARG A 71 0.36 -3.87 -4.18
N VAL A 72 0.31 -5.09 -3.66
CA VAL A 72 0.05 -5.35 -2.25
C VAL A 72 1.26 -6.03 -1.65
N LYS A 73 1.75 -5.48 -0.54
CA LYS A 73 2.93 -5.97 0.19
C LYS A 73 2.56 -6.18 1.65
N MET A 74 3.35 -6.98 2.35
CA MET A 74 3.12 -7.25 3.77
C MET A 74 4.40 -7.05 4.57
N CYS A 75 4.32 -6.50 5.78
CA CYS A 75 5.42 -6.58 6.74
C CYS A 75 4.90 -7.33 7.97
N PRO A 76 5.57 -8.41 8.42
CA PRO A 76 5.15 -9.17 9.60
C PRO A 76 5.51 -8.49 10.93
N ASP A 77 5.65 -7.16 10.90
CA ASP A 77 5.91 -6.32 12.07
C ASP A 77 5.06 -5.05 11.98
N VAL A 78 4.35 -4.75 13.06
CA VAL A 78 3.53 -3.54 13.24
C VAL A 78 4.23 -2.46 14.05
N SER A 79 5.50 -2.68 14.41
CA SER A 79 6.27 -1.71 15.18
C SER A 79 6.53 -0.43 14.39
N SER A 80 6.88 0.64 15.11
CA SER A 80 7.39 1.88 14.51
C SER A 80 8.67 1.69 13.68
N SER A 81 9.28 0.50 13.70
CA SER A 81 10.47 0.15 12.93
C SER A 81 10.20 -0.51 11.59
N ALA A 82 8.94 -0.72 11.20
CA ALA A 82 8.61 -1.19 9.86
C ALA A 82 9.26 -0.30 8.78
N THR A 83 9.99 -0.92 7.86
CA THR A 83 10.73 -0.24 6.79
C THR A 83 10.12 -0.59 5.42
N GLN A 84 10.38 0.24 4.41
CA GLN A 84 9.98 -0.10 3.05
C GLN A 84 10.61 -1.42 2.57
N SER A 85 11.86 -1.70 2.98
CA SER A 85 12.53 -2.96 2.65
C SER A 85 11.84 -4.21 3.21
N CYS A 86 11.17 -4.10 4.37
CA CYS A 86 10.37 -5.19 4.93
C CYS A 86 9.22 -5.55 3.98
N PHE A 87 8.50 -4.53 3.49
CA PHE A 87 7.40 -4.70 2.55
C PHE A 87 7.89 -5.23 1.20
N ASP A 88 8.97 -4.67 0.65
CA ASP A 88 9.50 -5.05 -0.66
C ASP A 88 9.92 -6.53 -0.71
N SER A 89 10.44 -7.05 0.41
CA SER A 89 10.82 -8.46 0.56
C SER A 89 9.62 -9.41 0.61
N ASN A 90 8.41 -8.89 0.75
CA ASN A 90 7.17 -9.64 1.01
C ASN A 90 6.03 -9.13 0.12
N THR A 91 6.30 -8.98 -1.18
CA THR A 91 5.29 -8.63 -2.18
C THR A 91 4.35 -9.80 -2.42
N LEU A 92 3.04 -9.59 -2.28
CA LEU A 92 2.04 -10.64 -2.43
C LEU A 92 1.79 -10.97 -3.90
N LYS A 93 1.48 -12.23 -4.17
CA LYS A 93 1.11 -12.71 -5.50
C LYS A 93 -0.39 -12.75 -5.65
N ARG A 94 -0.87 -12.32 -6.80
CA ARG A 94 -2.28 -12.43 -7.19
C ARG A 94 -2.68 -13.89 -7.33
N LYS A 95 -3.88 -14.23 -6.86
CA LYS A 95 -4.40 -15.59 -6.87
C LYS A 95 -4.65 -16.12 -8.29
N ASP A 96 -5.11 -15.26 -9.18
CA ASP A 96 -5.55 -15.60 -10.54
C ASP A 96 -4.39 -15.79 -11.53
N THR A 97 -3.36 -14.95 -11.42
CA THR A 97 -2.28 -14.84 -12.41
C THR A 97 -0.91 -15.23 -11.86
N GLY A 98 -0.75 -15.27 -10.53
CA GLY A 98 0.55 -15.43 -9.88
C GLY A 98 1.47 -14.20 -9.99
N ALA A 99 1.04 -13.16 -10.73
CA ALA A 99 1.77 -11.90 -10.86
C ALA A 99 1.70 -11.10 -9.56
N THR A 100 2.67 -10.21 -9.34
CA THR A 100 2.66 -9.28 -8.20
C THR A 100 1.89 -7.99 -8.51
N ASP A 101 1.73 -7.66 -9.79
CA ASP A 101 1.12 -6.43 -10.26
C ASP A 101 -0.32 -6.64 -10.73
N TYR A 102 -1.19 -5.70 -10.35
CA TYR A 102 -2.48 -5.48 -10.99
C TYR A 102 -2.37 -4.24 -11.87
N TRP A 103 -2.50 -4.40 -13.18
CA TRP A 103 -2.33 -3.32 -14.16
C TRP A 103 -3.65 -2.62 -14.48
N LEU A 104 -3.63 -1.30 -14.36
CA LEU A 104 -4.66 -0.38 -14.82
C LEU A 104 -4.23 0.18 -16.17
N LEU A 105 -4.67 -0.46 -17.25
CA LEU A 105 -4.25 -0.12 -18.62
C LEU A 105 -4.97 1.13 -19.18
N THR A 106 -5.97 1.64 -18.46
CA THR A 106 -6.73 2.84 -18.82
C THR A 106 -6.79 3.79 -17.63
N GLY A 107 -6.93 5.08 -17.92
CA GLY A 107 -7.24 6.11 -16.94
C GLY A 107 -8.68 6.60 -17.08
N SER A 108 -9.28 7.04 -15.98
CA SER A 108 -10.63 7.60 -15.92
C SER A 108 -10.79 8.55 -14.73
N TYR A 109 -11.72 9.50 -14.83
CA TYR A 109 -12.10 10.40 -13.74
C TYR A 109 -13.56 10.17 -13.37
N GLY A 110 -13.89 10.30 -12.08
CA GLY A 110 -15.24 10.09 -11.55
C GLY A 110 -15.41 8.77 -10.78
N ASP A 111 -16.60 8.56 -10.23
CA ASP A 111 -16.89 7.40 -9.39
C ASP A 111 -16.70 6.10 -10.17
N SER A 112 -15.71 5.31 -9.76
CA SER A 112 -15.47 3.96 -10.27
C SER A 112 -15.88 2.95 -9.20
N PRO A 113 -16.45 1.79 -9.59
CA PRO A 113 -16.62 0.69 -8.65
C PRO A 113 -15.25 0.29 -8.08
N PRO A 114 -15.21 -0.31 -6.86
CA PRO A 114 -13.95 -0.75 -6.27
C PRO A 114 -13.21 -1.75 -7.16
N TYR A 115 -11.90 -1.54 -7.33
CA TYR A 115 -11.02 -2.51 -7.98
C TYR A 115 -10.81 -3.68 -7.01
N SER A 116 -11.46 -4.81 -7.30
CA SER A 116 -11.39 -6.01 -6.48
C SER A 116 -10.28 -6.94 -6.95
N MET A 117 -9.38 -7.31 -6.05
CA MET A 117 -8.21 -8.12 -6.33
C MET A 117 -8.06 -9.21 -5.28
N GLN A 118 -7.59 -10.39 -5.69
CA GLN A 118 -7.32 -11.49 -4.77
C GLN A 118 -5.82 -11.75 -4.66
N TYR A 119 -5.29 -11.78 -3.44
CA TYR A 119 -3.88 -12.03 -3.15
C TYR A 119 -3.71 -13.21 -2.20
N ILE A 120 -2.60 -13.92 -2.32
CA ILE A 120 -2.24 -15.03 -1.43
C ILE A 120 -1.28 -14.51 -0.36
N LEU A 121 -1.63 -14.67 0.92
CA LEU A 121 -0.73 -14.38 2.03
C LEU A 121 0.45 -15.37 2.04
N PRO A 122 1.67 -14.96 2.43
CA PRO A 122 2.83 -15.83 2.36
C PRO A 122 2.67 -17.07 3.26
N ALA A 123 3.06 -18.23 2.74
CA ALA A 123 3.13 -19.44 3.55
C ALA A 123 4.30 -19.34 4.54
N GLY A 124 4.11 -19.83 5.76
CA GLY A 124 5.15 -19.82 6.80
C GLY A 124 5.43 -18.45 7.43
N VAL A 125 4.66 -17.41 7.08
CA VAL A 125 4.76 -16.10 7.73
C VAL A 125 3.59 -15.95 8.70
N ALA A 126 3.92 -15.84 9.99
CA ALA A 126 2.99 -15.54 11.06
C ALA A 126 3.45 -14.29 11.81
N CYS A 127 2.50 -13.44 12.20
CA CYS A 127 2.81 -12.18 12.86
C CYS A 127 2.22 -12.20 14.27
N SER A 128 3.06 -12.51 15.26
CA SER A 128 2.66 -12.62 16.68
C SER A 128 2.05 -11.32 17.21
N ASN A 129 2.61 -10.18 16.81
CA ASN A 129 2.19 -8.85 17.23
C ASN A 129 1.29 -8.14 16.18
N GLY A 130 0.91 -8.83 15.10
CA GLY A 130 0.16 -8.27 13.97
C GLY A 130 1.04 -8.03 12.74
N CYS A 131 0.41 -7.97 11.56
CA CYS A 131 1.07 -7.64 10.29
C CYS A 131 0.55 -6.30 9.78
N LEU A 132 1.38 -5.58 9.02
CA LEU A 132 0.95 -4.45 8.20
C LEU A 132 0.78 -4.90 6.75
N LEU A 133 -0.32 -4.47 6.13
CA LEU A 133 -0.54 -4.60 4.70
C LEU A 133 -0.34 -3.21 4.06
N GLN A 134 0.52 -3.14 3.04
CA GLN A 134 0.77 -1.91 2.28
C GLN A 134 0.16 -2.07 0.89
N TRP A 135 -0.79 -1.20 0.57
CA TRP A 135 -1.24 -0.99 -0.80
C TRP A 135 -0.39 0.12 -1.43
N GLU A 136 0.29 -0.21 -2.53
CA GLU A 136 1.09 0.73 -3.32
C GLU A 136 0.39 0.98 -4.65
N TYR A 137 0.19 2.25 -4.99
CA TYR A 137 -0.27 2.66 -6.31
C TYR A 137 0.82 3.45 -7.02
N THR A 138 1.38 2.87 -8.09
CA THR A 138 2.26 3.59 -9.03
C THR A 138 1.45 3.98 -10.26
N ALA A 139 1.16 5.26 -10.40
CA ALA A 139 0.41 5.79 -11.53
C ALA A 139 1.29 5.98 -12.80
N MET A 140 0.72 5.98 -14.00
CA MET A 140 1.48 5.91 -15.27
C MET A 140 1.70 7.24 -16.00
N GLN A 141 1.25 8.36 -15.46
CA GLN A 141 1.40 9.69 -16.06
C GLN A 141 2.78 10.33 -15.81
N SER A 142 3.65 9.66 -15.06
CA SER A 142 5.00 10.14 -14.72
C SER A 142 6.02 9.00 -14.78
N CYS A 143 7.21 9.28 -15.31
CA CYS A 143 8.32 8.32 -15.39
C CYS A 143 9.09 8.26 -14.06
N VAL A 144 8.59 7.48 -13.11
CA VAL A 144 9.16 7.38 -11.75
C VAL A 144 9.70 5.99 -11.41
N VAL A 145 9.42 5.02 -12.27
CA VAL A 145 10.01 3.67 -12.22
C VAL A 145 10.88 3.54 -13.46
N GLN A 146 12.10 3.04 -13.29
CA GLN A 146 13.00 2.77 -14.41
C GLN A 146 12.40 1.67 -15.28
N CYS A 147 12.38 1.90 -16.61
CA CYS A 147 11.87 0.97 -17.60
C CYS A 147 12.65 -0.34 -17.63
#